data_AF-A0A3M9MIY3-F1
#
_entry.id   AF-A0A3M9MIY3-F1
#
_cell.length_a   1.000
_cell.length_b   1.000
_cell.length_c   1.000
_cell.angle_alpha   90.00
_cell.angle_beta   90.00
_cell.angle_gamma   90.00
#
_symmetry.space_group_name_H-M   'P 1'
#
loop_
_entity.id
_entity.type
_entity.pdbx_description
1 polymer ?
#
loop_
_entity_poly.entity_id
_entity_poly.type
_entity_poly.pdbx_seq_one_letter_code
_entity_poly.pdbx_strand_id
1 'polypeptide(L)'
;MSGGQSVRQQARRAAMAAQTKRKKEAEAQDRRRRDLAVKVMIGLKERDACELDAARALRRLVEDEKLTMKEAIQWCGGELTVSQGSRLKALAADAAGVGATDDDAAVMPGPHRHHPRTGHEVRWRDGRATH
;
A
#
# COMPACT_ATOMS: atom_id res chain seq x y z
N MET A 1 -36.66 -5.83 -47.79
CA MET A 1 -35.34 -5.34 -47.37
C MET A 1 -35.29 -5.28 -45.83
N SER A 2 -34.80 -6.33 -45.14
CA SER A 2 -34.71 -6.35 -43.65
C SER A 2 -33.43 -6.98 -43.07
N GLY A 3 -32.50 -7.45 -43.90
CA GLY A 3 -31.29 -8.18 -43.43
C GLY A 3 -30.24 -7.30 -42.75
N GLY A 4 -30.01 -6.07 -43.22
CA GLY A 4 -28.95 -5.19 -42.71
C GLY A 4 -29.18 -4.64 -41.30
N GLN A 5 -30.44 -4.40 -40.91
CA GLN A 5 -30.78 -3.99 -39.54
C GLN A 5 -30.48 -5.09 -38.51
N SER A 6 -30.70 -6.36 -38.87
CA SER A 6 -30.40 -7.51 -38.02
C SER A 6 -28.89 -7.68 -37.79
N VAL A 7 -28.06 -7.53 -38.84
CA VAL A 7 -26.60 -7.63 -38.73
C VAL A 7 -26.02 -6.56 -37.80
N ARG A 8 -26.48 -5.30 -37.91
CA ARG A 8 -26.03 -4.21 -37.02
C ARG A 8 -26.42 -4.45 -35.56
N GLN A 9 -27.62 -4.96 -35.31
CA GLN A 9 -28.08 -5.26 -33.95
C GLN A 9 -27.27 -6.42 -33.32
N GLN A 10 -26.97 -7.46 -34.11
CA GLN A 10 -26.11 -8.57 -33.68
C GLN A 10 -24.69 -8.08 -33.36
N ALA A 11 -24.09 -7.28 -34.24
CA ALA A 11 -22.77 -6.69 -34.01
C ALA A 11 -22.72 -5.85 -32.72
N ARG A 12 -23.76 -5.03 -32.46
CA ARG A 12 -23.84 -4.23 -31.23
C ARG A 12 -23.92 -5.12 -29.98
N ARG A 13 -24.74 -6.18 -30.00
CA ARG A 13 -24.85 -7.13 -28.88
C ARG A 13 -23.52 -7.83 -28.62
N ALA A 14 -22.84 -8.30 -29.67
CA ALA A 14 -21.53 -8.93 -29.56
C ALA A 14 -20.47 -7.98 -28.98
N ALA A 15 -20.43 -6.72 -29.46
CA ALA A 15 -19.51 -5.72 -28.94
C ALA A 15 -19.76 -5.41 -27.45
N MET A 16 -21.02 -5.24 -27.04
CA MET A 16 -21.37 -5.00 -25.63
C MET A 16 -21.04 -6.20 -24.73
N ALA A 17 -21.25 -7.42 -25.21
CA ALA A 17 -20.88 -8.64 -24.49
C ALA A 17 -19.35 -8.73 -24.30
N ALA A 18 -18.57 -8.45 -25.35
CA ALA A 18 -17.11 -8.42 -25.27
C ALA A 18 -16.60 -7.33 -24.30
N GLN A 19 -17.19 -6.13 -24.33
CA GLN A 19 -16.83 -5.07 -23.38
C GLN A 19 -17.15 -5.46 -21.94
N THR A 20 -18.32 -6.06 -21.70
CA THR A 20 -18.72 -6.52 -20.37
C THR A 20 -17.78 -7.60 -19.85
N LYS A 21 -17.40 -8.55 -20.70
CA LYS A 21 -16.43 -9.60 -20.36
C LYS A 21 -15.07 -8.99 -19.99
N ARG A 22 -14.53 -8.09 -20.82
CA ARG A 22 -13.25 -7.41 -20.54
C ARG A 22 -13.27 -6.63 -19.23
N LYS A 23 -14.36 -5.91 -18.93
CA LYS A 23 -14.52 -5.20 -17.64
C LYS A 23 -14.49 -6.17 -16.47
N LYS A 24 -15.27 -7.25 -16.52
CA LYS A 24 -15.29 -8.28 -15.47
C LYS A 24 -13.93 -8.94 -15.26
N GLU A 25 -13.21 -9.23 -16.35
CA GLU A 25 -11.86 -9.79 -16.29
C GLU A 25 -10.86 -8.80 -15.68
N ALA A 26 -10.92 -7.53 -16.09
CA ALA A 26 -10.07 -6.48 -15.52
C ALA A 26 -10.33 -6.28 -14.04
N GLU A 27 -11.60 -6.20 -13.62
CA GLU A 27 -11.97 -6.13 -12.20
C GLU A 27 -11.52 -7.36 -11.42
N ALA A 28 -11.63 -8.56 -11.99
CA ALA A 28 -11.17 -9.78 -11.33
C ALA A 28 -9.64 -9.80 -11.19
N GLN A 29 -8.90 -9.33 -12.20
CA GLN A 29 -7.44 -9.17 -12.11
C GLN A 29 -7.05 -8.15 -11.05
N ASP A 30 -7.75 -7.02 -11.01
CA ASP A 30 -7.52 -5.94 -10.06
C ASP A 30 -7.81 -6.37 -8.62
N ARG A 31 -8.94 -7.08 -8.39
CA ARG A 31 -9.22 -7.74 -7.11
C ARG A 31 -8.10 -8.68 -6.68
N ARG A 32 -7.67 -9.60 -7.58
CA ARG A 32 -6.55 -10.51 -7.27
C ARG A 32 -5.25 -9.77 -6.94
N ARG A 33 -4.95 -8.67 -7.63
CA ARG A 33 -3.75 -7.86 -7.37
C ARG A 33 -3.82 -7.20 -6.00
N ARG A 34 -4.98 -6.64 -5.62
CA ARG A 34 -5.19 -6.05 -4.30
C ARG A 34 -5.00 -7.09 -3.20
N ASP A 35 -5.61 -8.27 -3.34
CA ASP A 35 -5.49 -9.34 -2.34
C ASP A 35 -4.04 -9.79 -2.16
N LEU A 36 -3.30 -9.94 -3.25
CA LEU A 36 -1.87 -10.27 -3.20
C LEU A 36 -1.04 -9.17 -2.53
N ALA A 37 -1.30 -7.89 -2.85
CA ALA A 37 -0.62 -6.77 -2.23
C ALA A 37 -0.84 -6.74 -0.71
N VAL A 38 -2.08 -6.95 -0.25
CA VAL A 38 -2.40 -7.05 1.18
C VAL A 38 -1.64 -8.20 1.83
N LYS A 39 -1.58 -9.38 1.21
CA LYS A 39 -0.82 -10.53 1.73
C LYS A 39 0.68 -10.23 1.85
N VAL A 40 1.27 -9.54 0.87
CA VAL A 40 2.69 -9.12 0.94
C VAL A 40 2.91 -8.19 2.13
N MET A 41 2.04 -7.19 2.30
CA MET A 41 2.18 -6.24 3.42
C MET A 41 2.02 -6.92 4.77
N ILE A 42 1.08 -7.85 4.92
CA ILE A 42 0.92 -8.66 6.14
C ILE A 42 2.20 -9.46 6.41
N GLY A 43 2.70 -10.21 5.43
CA GLY A 43 3.91 -11.01 5.61
C GLY A 43 5.15 -10.17 5.96
N LEU A 44 5.28 -8.97 5.40
CA LEU A 44 6.35 -8.04 5.80
C LEU A 44 6.19 -7.59 7.25
N LYS A 45 4.97 -7.25 7.69
CA LYS A 45 4.70 -6.83 9.07
C LYS A 45 4.90 -7.97 10.08
N GLU A 46 4.51 -9.18 9.73
CA GLU A 46 4.76 -10.38 10.53
C GLU A 46 6.27 -10.64 10.66
N ARG A 47 7.02 -10.55 9.56
CA ARG A 47 8.48 -10.68 9.58
C ARG A 47 9.11 -9.62 10.49
N ASP A 48 8.71 -8.37 10.34
CA ASP A 48 9.26 -7.26 11.15
C ASP A 48 8.93 -7.46 12.64
N ALA A 49 7.73 -7.96 12.97
CA ALA A 49 7.34 -8.31 14.34
C ALA A 49 8.21 -9.45 14.91
N CYS A 50 8.44 -10.51 14.14
CA CYS A 50 9.33 -11.60 14.52
C CYS A 50 10.79 -11.12 14.73
N GLU A 51 11.31 -10.24 13.85
CA GLU A 51 12.64 -9.64 14.03
C GLU A 51 12.71 -8.80 15.31
N LEU A 52 11.66 -8.04 15.62
CA LEU A 52 11.58 -7.23 16.84
C LEU A 52 11.51 -8.10 18.10
N ASP A 53 10.75 -9.19 18.08
CA ASP A 53 10.67 -10.11 19.22
C ASP A 53 12.01 -10.82 19.45
N ALA A 54 12.70 -11.22 18.39
CA ALA A 54 14.07 -11.73 18.49
C ALA A 54 15.04 -10.69 19.07
N ALA A 55 14.94 -9.43 18.63
CA ALA A 55 15.75 -8.33 19.14
C ALA A 55 15.51 -8.08 20.64
N ARG A 56 14.24 -8.10 21.08
CA ARG A 56 13.86 -7.99 22.49
C ARG A 56 14.39 -9.16 23.33
N ALA A 57 14.29 -10.39 22.83
CA ALA A 57 14.82 -11.56 23.50
C ALA A 57 16.35 -11.48 23.67
N LEU A 58 17.07 -11.10 22.61
CA LEU A 58 18.52 -10.88 22.66
C LEU A 58 18.90 -9.77 23.66
N ARG A 59 18.11 -8.69 23.70
CA ARG A 59 18.30 -7.61 24.68
C ARG A 59 18.16 -8.11 26.11
N ARG A 60 17.16 -8.96 26.40
CA ARG A 60 16.98 -9.57 27.74
C ARG A 60 18.15 -10.48 28.12
N LEU A 61 18.69 -11.28 27.18
CA LEU A 61 19.90 -12.08 27.44
C LEU A 61 21.09 -11.20 27.87
N VAL A 62 21.24 -10.02 27.27
CA VAL A 62 22.33 -9.11 27.61
C VAL A 62 22.06 -8.33 28.90
N GLU A 63 20.84 -7.81 29.07
CA GLU A 63 20.50 -6.90 30.16
C GLU A 63 20.09 -7.59 31.45
N ASP A 64 19.27 -8.64 31.35
CA ASP A 64 18.70 -9.33 32.52
C ASP A 64 19.66 -10.43 33.00
N GLU A 65 20.16 -11.26 32.08
CA GLU A 65 21.10 -12.35 32.37
C GLU A 65 22.58 -11.88 32.43
N LYS A 66 22.83 -10.57 32.21
CA LYS A 66 24.15 -9.93 32.27
C LYS A 66 25.21 -10.54 31.35
N LEU A 67 24.80 -11.17 30.26
CA LEU A 67 25.71 -11.73 29.26
C LEU A 67 26.33 -10.64 28.41
N THR A 68 27.58 -10.85 27.99
CA THR A 68 28.14 -10.07 26.89
C THR A 68 27.43 -10.43 25.59
N MET A 69 27.44 -9.52 24.61
CA MET A 69 26.86 -9.79 23.29
C MET A 69 27.44 -11.06 22.65
N LYS A 70 28.74 -11.30 22.83
CA LYS A 70 29.42 -12.48 22.29
C LYS A 70 28.91 -13.78 22.93
N GLU A 71 28.70 -13.78 24.25
CA GLU A 71 28.14 -14.94 24.97
C GLU A 71 26.69 -15.18 24.59
N ALA A 72 25.87 -14.12 24.50
CA ALA A 72 24.49 -14.24 24.06
C ALA A 72 24.38 -14.86 22.65
N ILE A 73 25.26 -14.43 21.72
CA ILE A 73 25.36 -15.03 20.38
C ILE A 73 25.79 -16.50 20.45
N GLN A 74 26.75 -16.86 21.31
CA GLN A 74 27.19 -18.24 21.48
C GLN A 74 26.06 -19.14 21.98
N TRP A 75 25.21 -18.65 22.88
CA TRP A 75 24.01 -19.36 23.34
C TRP A 75 22.98 -19.58 22.23
N CYS A 76 22.99 -18.79 21.16
CA CYS A 76 22.18 -19.03 19.97
C CYS A 76 22.73 -20.15 19.06
N GLY A 77 23.75 -20.91 19.49
CA GLY A 77 24.21 -22.12 18.79
C GLY A 77 24.96 -21.86 17.48
N GLY A 78 25.43 -20.62 17.25
CA GLY A 78 26.19 -20.26 16.04
C GLY A 78 25.35 -19.92 14.80
N GLU A 79 24.02 -20.06 14.88
CA GLU A 79 23.09 -19.61 13.82
C GLU A 79 23.00 -18.07 13.73
N LEU A 80 23.38 -17.38 14.81
CA LEU A 80 23.43 -15.93 14.86
C LEU A 80 24.87 -15.43 14.66
N THR A 81 25.09 -14.63 13.63
CA THR A 81 26.39 -13.97 13.41
C THR A 81 26.52 -12.68 14.24
N VAL A 82 27.74 -12.19 14.42
CA VAL A 82 28.02 -10.93 15.14
C VAL A 82 27.34 -9.72 14.49
N SER A 83 27.28 -9.68 13.14
CA SER A 83 26.61 -8.60 12.42
C SER A 83 25.09 -8.65 12.62
N GLN A 84 24.48 -9.84 12.62
CA GLN A 84 23.06 -10.01 12.93
C GLN A 84 22.74 -9.64 14.37
N GLY A 85 23.56 -10.06 15.35
CA GLY A 85 23.40 -9.66 16.75
C GLY A 85 23.50 -8.14 16.93
N SER A 86 24.43 -7.49 16.22
CA SER A 86 24.57 -6.04 16.23
C SER A 86 23.35 -5.33 15.64
N ARG A 87 22.81 -5.84 14.52
CA ARG A 87 21.57 -5.33 13.91
C ARG A 87 20.37 -5.47 14.85
N LEU A 88 20.22 -6.63 15.49
CA LEU A 88 19.13 -6.87 16.45
C LEU A 88 19.24 -5.93 17.66
N LYS A 89 20.45 -5.67 18.16
CA LYS A 89 20.67 -4.69 19.23
C LYS A 89 20.22 -3.28 18.81
N ALA A 90 20.59 -2.84 17.61
CA ALA A 90 20.16 -1.55 17.08
C ALA A 90 18.64 -1.49 16.94
N LEU A 91 18.01 -2.54 16.39
CA LEU A 91 16.56 -2.63 16.24
C LEU A 91 15.81 -2.54 17.57
N ALA A 92 16.31 -3.20 18.63
CA ALA A 92 15.72 -3.12 19.97
C ALA A 92 15.84 -1.70 20.56
N ALA A 93 16.95 -1.01 20.31
CA ALA A 93 17.16 0.37 20.75
C ALA A 93 16.23 1.35 20.02
N ASP A 94 16.12 1.22 18.69
CA ASP A 94 15.20 2.02 17.88
C ASP A 94 13.75 1.83 18.34
N ALA A 95 13.31 0.58 18.55
CA ALA A 95 11.97 0.29 19.03
C ALA A 95 11.68 0.83 20.45
N ALA A 96 12.71 0.98 21.30
CA ALA A 96 12.58 1.62 22.60
C ALA A 96 12.49 3.16 22.48
N GLY A 97 13.09 3.76 21.44
CA GLY A 97 13.05 5.20 21.16
C GLY A 97 11.80 5.67 20.41
N VAL A 98 11.18 4.83 19.58
CA VAL A 98 10.00 5.17 18.76
C VAL A 98 8.71 5.32 19.58
N GLY A 99 8.71 4.95 20.88
CA GLY A 99 7.58 5.21 21.79
C GLY A 99 7.40 6.68 22.18
N ALA A 100 8.18 7.62 21.63
CA ALA A 100 8.21 9.03 22.03
C ALA A 100 7.86 10.03 20.92
N THR A 101 7.38 9.59 19.75
CA THR A 101 6.92 10.52 18.70
C THR A 101 5.41 10.41 18.51
N ASP A 102 4.72 11.46 18.91
CA ASP A 102 3.29 11.70 18.78
C ASP A 102 2.74 11.40 17.36
N ASP A 103 1.99 10.31 17.24
CA ASP A 103 1.09 10.02 16.12
C ASP A 103 -0.14 10.96 16.17
N ASP A 104 -0.02 12.24 15.79
CA ASP A 104 -1.21 13.10 15.53
C ASP A 104 -0.93 14.41 14.75
N ALA A 105 0.03 14.41 13.82
CA ALA A 105 0.39 15.63 13.09
C ALA A 105 0.64 15.44 11.59
N ALA A 106 -0.30 14.86 10.82
CA ALA A 106 -0.39 15.11 9.37
C ALA A 106 -1.66 14.57 8.69
N VAL A 107 -2.87 14.93 9.16
CA VAL A 107 -4.04 14.97 8.27
C VAL A 107 -4.74 16.31 8.45
N MET A 108 -4.26 17.32 7.74
CA MET A 108 -5.00 18.56 7.48
C MET A 108 -5.06 18.78 5.97
N PRO A 109 -6.15 18.39 5.28
CA PRO A 109 -6.41 18.92 3.95
C PRO A 109 -6.79 20.40 4.08
N GLY A 110 -5.99 21.27 3.46
CA GLY A 110 -6.15 22.73 3.51
C GLY A 110 -7.52 23.24 3.01
N PRO A 111 -7.88 24.48 3.34
CA PRO A 111 -9.25 24.97 3.27
C PRO A 111 -9.76 25.11 1.83
N HIS A 112 -10.94 24.56 1.59
CA HIS A 112 -11.72 24.77 0.38
C HIS A 112 -11.99 26.26 0.16
N ARG A 113 -11.39 26.87 -0.86
CA ARG A 113 -11.84 28.16 -1.38
C ARG A 113 -13.12 27.93 -2.17
N HIS A 114 -14.26 28.27 -1.56
CA HIS A 114 -15.50 28.54 -2.29
C HIS A 114 -15.26 29.68 -3.28
N HIS A 115 -15.43 29.41 -4.57
CA HIS A 115 -15.67 30.46 -5.55
C HIS A 115 -17.18 30.63 -5.77
N PRO A 116 -17.70 31.86 -5.70
CA PRO A 116 -19.10 32.13 -5.97
C PRO A 116 -19.39 31.94 -7.45
N ARG A 117 -20.57 31.37 -7.67
CA ARG A 117 -21.23 31.15 -8.95
C ARG A 117 -21.59 32.50 -9.58
N THR A 118 -20.88 32.90 -10.62
CA THR A 118 -21.36 33.91 -11.57
C THR A 118 -21.61 33.24 -12.91
N GLY A 119 -22.89 33.24 -13.31
CA GLY A 119 -23.29 32.77 -14.62
C GLY A 119 -22.82 33.72 -15.70
N HIS A 120 -22.27 33.17 -16.78
CA HIS A 120 -22.35 33.79 -18.10
C HIS A 120 -22.48 32.66 -19.12
N GLU A 121 -23.72 32.48 -19.56
CA GLU A 121 -24.10 31.63 -20.67
C GLU A 121 -23.56 32.27 -21.96
N VAL A 122 -22.54 31.66 -22.57
CA VAL A 122 -22.12 32.04 -23.93
C VAL A 122 -22.68 31.01 -24.89
N ARG A 123 -23.77 31.44 -25.52
CA ARG A 123 -24.47 30.78 -26.62
C ARG A 123 -23.55 30.71 -27.83
N TRP A 124 -23.14 29.51 -28.22
CA TRP A 124 -22.45 29.28 -29.48
C TRP A 124 -23.44 29.41 -30.65
N ARG A 125 -23.24 30.40 -31.50
CA ARG A 125 -23.80 30.45 -32.86
C ARG A 125 -22.71 30.92 -33.82
N ASP A 126 -22.40 30.09 -34.81
CA ASP A 126 -21.60 30.36 -36.01
C ASP A 126 -20.21 31.00 -35.83
N GLY A 127 -19.31 30.26 -35.18
CA GLY A 127 -17.95 30.07 -35.71
C GLY A 127 -17.08 31.30 -36.02
N ARG A 128 -17.00 32.30 -35.14
CA ARG A 128 -15.85 33.23 -35.13
C ARG A 128 -15.68 33.95 -33.79
N ALA A 129 -14.45 33.96 -33.27
CA ALA A 129 -14.04 34.73 -32.11
C ALA A 129 -13.23 35.95 -32.57
N THR A 130 -13.50 37.12 -31.99
CA THR A 130 -12.57 38.26 -31.95
C THR A 130 -12.53 38.79 -30.53
N HIS A 131 -11.32 39.20 -30.11
CA HIS A 131 -10.88 39.51 -28.74
C HIS A 131 -11.70 40.60 -28.04
#